data_AF-A0A8H7TSX9-F1
#
_entry.id   AF-A0A8H7TSX9-F1
#
_cell.length_a   1.000
_cell.length_b   1.000
_cell.length_c   1.000
_cell.angle_alpha   90.00
_cell.angle_beta   90.00
_cell.angle_gamma   90.00
#
_symmetry.space_group_name_H-M   'P 1'
#
loop_
_entity.id
_entity.type
_entity.pdbx_description
1 polymer ?
#
loop_
_entity_poly.entity_id
_entity_poly.type
_entity_poly.pdbx_seq_one_letter_code
_entity_poly.pdbx_strand_id
1 'polypeptide(L)'
;MPRRHKAWSSLNYLTLSSPNPRSKLGISKLSLTYDMNLLHHIPKTTFGDVFLTLNPLHQPRRDLTRGRYYYSSPQYTAASIRAQSLLRTIQNKRNITYAGAWTGYGTHEDGFSSGLWVAQEYLGAKLPLEFKNPTDIKERRPKLGLFDHLLRFFILLIQVFVVQILERLVGSRRPIPKPANGFANSGKLNGKAA
;
A
#
# COMPACT_ATOMS: atom_id res chain seq x y z
N MET A 1 -2.37 17.88 -16.06
CA MET A 1 -1.28 17.25 -16.85
C MET A 1 -0.11 18.21 -16.98
N PRO A 2 1.13 17.73 -17.19
CA PRO A 2 2.29 18.58 -17.46
C PRO A 2 2.07 19.46 -18.70
N ARG A 3 2.59 20.69 -18.70
CA ARG A 3 2.50 21.59 -19.87
C ARG A 3 3.20 21.00 -21.10
N ARG A 4 4.25 20.20 -20.90
CA ARG A 4 4.97 19.51 -21.97
C ARG A 4 4.32 18.17 -22.25
N HIS A 5 3.67 18.02 -23.40
CA HIS A 5 3.02 16.77 -23.82
C HIS A 5 3.97 15.56 -23.85
N LYS A 6 5.25 15.76 -24.19
CA LYS A 6 6.27 14.69 -24.16
C LYS A 6 6.50 14.11 -22.75
N ALA A 7 6.09 14.80 -21.69
CA ALA A 7 6.22 14.34 -20.31
C ALA A 7 4.94 13.63 -19.82
N TRP A 8 3.94 13.42 -20.68
CA TRP A 8 2.73 12.73 -20.30
C TRP A 8 2.99 11.23 -20.23
N SER A 9 2.61 10.65 -19.11
CA SER A 9 2.49 9.21 -18.90
C SER A 9 1.04 8.82 -18.60
N SER A 10 0.75 7.52 -18.56
CA SER A 10 -0.55 7.02 -18.06
C SER A 10 -0.84 7.45 -16.62
N LEU A 11 0.21 7.73 -15.83
CA LEU A 11 0.13 8.19 -14.45
C LEU A 11 1.14 9.31 -14.18
N ASN A 12 0.64 10.49 -13.83
CA ASN A 12 1.44 11.67 -13.49
C ASN A 12 1.11 12.10 -12.07
N TYR A 13 2.11 12.41 -11.25
CA TYR A 13 1.89 12.88 -9.89
C TYR A 13 2.51 14.25 -9.64
N LEU A 14 1.90 14.99 -8.72
CA LEU A 14 2.38 16.27 -8.21
C LEU A 14 2.46 16.18 -6.69
N THR A 15 3.60 16.58 -6.14
CA THR A 15 3.84 16.64 -4.69
C THR A 15 4.10 18.08 -4.26
N LEU A 16 3.65 18.41 -3.06
CA LEU A 16 4.09 19.60 -2.35
C LEU A 16 4.97 19.19 -1.18
N SER A 17 6.22 19.61 -1.19
CA SER A 17 7.14 19.34 -0.10
C SER A 17 6.86 20.24 1.10
N SER A 18 6.99 19.69 2.31
CA SER A 18 6.95 20.46 3.55
C SER A 18 8.35 20.97 3.89
N PRO A 19 8.52 22.25 4.27
CA PRO A 19 9.78 22.73 4.82
C PRO A 19 10.05 22.20 6.23
N ASN A 20 9.14 21.44 6.85
CA ASN A 20 9.32 20.92 8.20
C ASN A 20 10.29 19.72 8.22
N PRO A 21 11.47 19.84 8.87
CA PRO A 21 12.46 18.77 8.95
C PRO A 21 11.99 17.54 9.75
N ARG A 22 10.84 17.60 10.44
CA ARG A 22 10.24 16.44 11.15
C ARG A 22 9.38 15.55 10.23
N SER A 23 9.08 15.98 9.00
CA SER A 23 8.37 15.15 8.03
C SER A 23 9.31 14.10 7.45
N LYS A 24 9.15 12.83 7.84
CA LYS A 24 10.03 11.72 7.40
C LYS A 24 10.09 11.53 5.88
N LEU A 25 9.06 11.92 5.13
CA LEU A 25 9.04 11.83 3.66
C LEU A 25 9.26 13.17 2.95
N GLY A 26 9.32 14.29 3.68
CA GLY A 26 9.37 15.62 3.07
C GLY A 26 8.14 16.02 2.25
N ILE A 27 7.15 15.14 2.02
CA ILE A 27 5.94 15.40 1.22
C ILE A 27 4.76 15.70 2.15
N SER A 28 4.05 16.80 1.90
CA SER A 28 2.86 17.23 2.65
C SER A 28 1.55 16.86 1.96
N LYS A 29 1.53 16.91 0.63
CA LYS A 29 0.35 16.64 -0.19
C LYS A 29 0.76 15.98 -1.50
N LEU A 30 -0.08 15.06 -1.97
CA LEU A 30 0.08 14.32 -3.22
C LEU A 30 -1.21 14.44 -4.04
N SER A 31 -1.08 14.77 -5.31
CA SER A 31 -2.13 14.71 -6.31
C SER A 31 -1.70 13.78 -7.43
N LEU A 32 -2.58 12.87 -7.83
CA LEU A 32 -2.32 11.90 -8.88
C LEU A 32 -3.29 12.13 -10.04
N THR A 33 -2.82 12.13 -11.28
CA THR A 33 -3.67 12.21 -12.47
C THR A 33 -3.37 11.07 -13.41
N TYR A 34 -4.40 10.31 -13.74
CA TYR A 34 -4.37 9.27 -14.75
C TYR A 34 -4.82 9.83 -16.10
N ASP A 35 -4.08 9.49 -17.15
CA ASP A 35 -4.53 9.63 -18.53
C ASP A 35 -5.30 8.35 -18.90
N MET A 36 -6.62 8.44 -18.91
CA MET A 36 -7.50 7.30 -19.15
C MET A 36 -7.52 6.90 -20.63
N ASN A 37 -7.18 7.82 -21.54
CA ASN A 37 -7.02 7.48 -22.94
C ASN A 37 -5.82 6.54 -23.12
N LEU A 38 -4.72 6.79 -22.42
CA LEU A 38 -3.56 5.89 -22.42
C LEU A 38 -3.81 4.61 -21.63
N LEU A 39 -4.40 4.70 -20.44
CA LEU A 39 -4.55 3.55 -19.53
C LEU A 39 -5.60 2.54 -20.01
N HIS A 40 -6.72 3.03 -20.54
CA HIS A 40 -7.87 2.20 -20.94
C HIS A 40 -8.17 2.26 -22.45
N HIS A 41 -7.29 2.86 -23.25
CA HIS A 41 -7.47 2.99 -24.70
C HIS A 41 -8.77 3.71 -25.10
N ILE A 42 -9.21 4.70 -24.31
CA ILE A 42 -10.42 5.48 -24.61
C ILE A 42 -10.20 6.34 -25.87
N PRO A 43 -11.06 6.24 -26.91
CA PRO A 43 -10.88 6.98 -28.16
C PRO A 43 -10.90 8.50 -27.97
N LYS A 44 -9.77 9.17 -28.24
CA LYS A 44 -9.66 10.64 -28.15
C LYS A 44 -10.52 11.36 -29.19
N THR A 45 -10.74 10.76 -30.36
CA THR A 45 -11.58 11.33 -31.42
C THR A 45 -13.03 11.52 -30.98
N THR A 46 -13.53 10.65 -30.10
CA THR A 46 -14.91 10.67 -29.62
C THR A 46 -15.04 11.41 -28.29
N PHE A 47 -14.13 11.19 -27.36
CA PHE A 47 -14.26 11.66 -25.97
C PHE A 47 -13.32 12.81 -25.61
N GLY A 48 -12.40 13.17 -26.50
CA GLY A 48 -11.30 14.08 -26.19
C GLY A 48 -10.34 13.49 -25.15
N ASP A 49 -9.64 14.38 -24.44
CA ASP A 49 -8.77 14.00 -23.33
C ASP A 49 -9.58 13.67 -22.07
N VAL A 50 -9.43 12.45 -21.56
CA VAL A 50 -10.14 11.92 -20.39
C VAL A 50 -9.15 11.69 -19.26
N PHE A 51 -9.31 12.48 -18.20
CA PHE A 51 -8.44 12.42 -17.04
C PHE A 51 -9.20 12.03 -15.77
N LEU A 52 -8.54 11.26 -14.91
CA LEU A 52 -9.00 10.98 -13.56
C LEU A 52 -7.96 11.52 -12.57
N THR A 53 -8.35 12.47 -11.73
CA THR A 53 -7.45 13.07 -10.73
C THR A 53 -7.86 12.70 -9.32
N LEU A 54 -6.94 12.08 -8.57
CA LEU A 54 -7.08 11.77 -7.16
C LEU A 54 -6.43 12.87 -6.31
N ASN A 55 -7.17 13.33 -5.30
CA ASN A 55 -6.72 14.33 -4.33
C ASN A 55 -6.07 15.57 -4.99
N PRO A 56 -6.79 16.26 -5.91
CA PRO A 56 -6.24 17.38 -6.66
C PRO A 56 -5.70 18.48 -5.75
N LEU A 57 -4.43 18.87 -5.94
CA LEU A 57 -3.85 20.07 -5.29
C LEU A 57 -4.56 21.35 -5.74
N HIS A 58 -4.94 21.38 -7.01
CA HIS A 58 -5.71 22.44 -7.64
C HIS A 58 -6.93 21.79 -8.29
N GLN A 59 -8.13 22.25 -7.95
CA GLN A 59 -9.35 21.66 -8.45
C GLN A 59 -9.43 21.80 -9.99
N PRO A 60 -9.83 20.74 -10.71
CA PRO A 60 -10.13 20.85 -12.14
C PRO A 60 -11.22 21.89 -12.38
N ARG A 61 -11.23 22.49 -13.58
CA ARG A 61 -12.28 23.46 -13.93
C ARG A 61 -13.66 22.79 -13.88
N ARG A 62 -14.65 23.48 -13.32
CA ARG A 62 -15.98 22.90 -13.06
C ARG A 62 -16.71 22.52 -14.35
N ASP A 63 -16.59 23.32 -15.40
CA ASP A 63 -17.18 23.09 -16.73
C ASP A 63 -16.64 21.83 -17.42
N LEU A 64 -15.42 21.41 -17.09
CA LEU A 64 -14.79 20.19 -17.62
C LEU A 64 -14.91 18.98 -16.68
N THR A 65 -15.40 19.18 -15.45
CA THR A 65 -15.52 18.09 -14.47
C THR A 65 -16.80 17.30 -14.73
N ARG A 66 -16.68 16.03 -15.11
CA ARG A 66 -17.85 15.16 -15.38
C ARG A 66 -18.40 14.45 -14.14
N GLY A 67 -17.59 14.28 -13.10
CA GLY A 67 -18.02 13.66 -11.86
C GLY A 67 -17.02 13.88 -10.72
N ARG A 68 -17.51 13.80 -9.49
CA ARG A 68 -16.69 13.82 -8.28
C ARG A 68 -17.18 12.73 -7.34
N TYR A 69 -16.25 11.93 -6.86
CA TYR A 69 -16.53 10.81 -5.99
C TYR A 69 -15.63 10.92 -4.76
N TYR A 70 -16.18 10.53 -3.61
CA TYR A 70 -15.44 10.46 -2.36
C TYR A 70 -15.32 8.99 -1.96
N TYR A 71 -14.08 8.55 -1.79
CA TYR A 71 -13.76 7.20 -1.35
C TYR A 71 -12.92 7.30 -0.08
N SER A 72 -13.13 6.35 0.82
CA SER A 72 -12.28 6.15 2.00
C SER A 72 -11.49 4.86 1.80
N SER A 73 -10.19 4.89 2.11
CA SER A 73 -9.33 3.71 2.06
C SER A 73 -8.96 3.26 3.47
N PRO A 74 -9.01 1.94 3.76
CA PRO A 74 -8.61 1.42 5.05
C PRO A 74 -7.12 1.72 5.32
N GLN A 75 -6.80 2.05 6.57
CA GLN A 75 -5.42 2.24 7.01
C GLN A 75 -4.89 0.96 7.62
N TYR A 76 -3.83 0.41 7.02
CA TYR A 76 -3.16 -0.79 7.52
C TYR A 76 -2.16 -0.43 8.61
N THR A 77 -2.64 -0.43 9.85
CA THR A 77 -1.84 -0.23 11.05
C THR A 77 -1.50 -1.56 11.71
N ALA A 78 -0.55 -1.57 12.64
CA ALA A 78 -0.29 -2.77 13.44
C ALA A 78 -1.55 -3.27 14.18
N ALA A 79 -2.43 -2.35 14.60
CA ALA A 79 -3.69 -2.69 15.23
C ALA A 79 -4.68 -3.34 14.25
N SER A 80 -4.81 -2.81 13.03
CA SER A 80 -5.70 -3.41 12.03
C SER A 80 -5.22 -4.80 11.58
N ILE A 81 -3.91 -4.98 11.42
CA ILE A 81 -3.33 -6.30 11.09
C ILE A 81 -3.58 -7.31 12.22
N ARG A 82 -3.46 -6.87 13.49
CA ARG A 82 -3.80 -7.72 14.64
C ARG A 82 -5.29 -8.03 14.71
N ALA A 83 -6.16 -7.10 14.32
CA ALA A 83 -7.59 -7.35 14.25
C ALA A 83 -7.93 -8.37 13.15
N GLN A 84 -7.26 -8.31 11.99
CA GLN A 84 -7.42 -9.30 10.91
C GLN A 84 -7.09 -10.72 11.36
N SER A 85 -6.04 -10.92 12.17
CA SER A 85 -5.71 -12.26 12.68
C SER A 85 -6.75 -12.82 13.64
N LEU A 86 -7.53 -11.96 14.30
CA LEU A 86 -8.63 -12.34 15.18
C LEU A 86 -9.94 -12.57 14.42
N LEU A 87 -10.03 -12.24 13.12
CA LEU A 87 -11.28 -12.29 12.37
C LEU A 87 -11.93 -13.68 12.40
N ARG A 88 -11.13 -14.76 12.32
CA ARG A 88 -11.61 -16.15 12.42
C ARG A 88 -12.38 -16.44 13.70
N THR A 89 -12.10 -15.72 14.79
CA THR A 89 -12.76 -15.95 16.10
C THR A 89 -14.22 -15.50 16.13
N ILE A 90 -14.61 -14.57 15.25
CA ILE A 90 -15.96 -14.01 15.18
C ILE A 90 -16.78 -14.52 13.99
N GLN A 91 -16.18 -15.28 13.08
CA GLN A 91 -16.88 -15.83 11.92
C GLN A 91 -17.95 -16.85 12.33
N ASN A 92 -19.06 -16.83 11.61
CA ASN A 92 -20.22 -17.70 11.80
C ASN A 92 -20.78 -17.70 13.25
N LYS A 93 -20.53 -16.63 14.00
CA LYS A 93 -21.16 -16.45 15.31
C LYS A 93 -22.52 -15.84 15.09
N ARG A 94 -23.56 -16.52 15.60
CA ARG A 94 -24.98 -16.14 15.41
C ARG A 94 -25.37 -16.05 13.93
N ASN A 95 -24.79 -16.93 13.09
CA ASN A 95 -24.98 -16.94 11.64
C ASN A 95 -24.56 -15.64 10.93
N ILE A 96 -23.61 -14.89 11.53
CA ILE A 96 -23.03 -13.69 10.94
C ILE A 96 -21.62 -14.01 10.49
N THR A 97 -21.32 -13.67 9.24
CA THR A 97 -20.01 -13.87 8.63
C THR A 97 -19.57 -12.60 7.91
N TYR A 98 -18.27 -12.31 7.96
CA TYR A 98 -17.65 -11.09 7.47
C TYR A 98 -16.71 -11.41 6.29
N ALA A 99 -16.87 -10.69 5.19
CA ALA A 99 -16.00 -10.77 4.02
C ALA A 99 -15.76 -9.37 3.45
N GLY A 100 -14.65 -9.19 2.73
CA GLY A 100 -14.32 -7.94 2.07
C GLY A 100 -12.82 -7.72 1.94
N ALA A 101 -12.42 -6.77 1.09
CA ALA A 101 -11.00 -6.49 0.82
C ALA A 101 -10.18 -6.16 2.08
N TRP A 102 -10.82 -5.54 3.08
CA TRP A 102 -10.21 -5.17 4.36
C TRP A 102 -9.83 -6.38 5.24
N THR A 103 -10.28 -7.60 4.91
CA THR A 103 -9.87 -8.81 5.64
C THR A 103 -8.46 -9.27 5.25
N GLY A 104 -7.89 -8.70 4.18
CA GLY A 104 -6.52 -8.93 3.70
C GLY A 104 -5.75 -7.63 3.53
N TYR A 105 -5.12 -7.41 2.37
CA TYR A 105 -4.34 -6.21 2.08
C TYR A 105 -5.12 -5.10 1.35
N GLY A 106 -6.44 -5.25 1.20
CA GLY A 106 -7.30 -4.23 0.58
C GLY A 106 -7.37 -4.29 -0.92
N THR A 107 -6.89 -5.37 -1.52
CA THR A 107 -6.96 -5.56 -2.97
C THR A 107 -8.32 -6.10 -3.39
N HIS A 108 -8.63 -6.03 -4.69
CA HIS A 108 -9.80 -6.71 -5.25
C HIS A 108 -9.74 -8.23 -5.04
N GLU A 109 -8.53 -8.81 -5.11
CA GLU A 109 -8.30 -10.24 -4.90
C GLU A 109 -8.63 -10.65 -3.46
N ASP A 110 -8.27 -9.84 -2.47
CA ASP A 110 -8.63 -10.11 -1.06
C ASP A 110 -10.15 -10.12 -0.86
N GLY A 111 -10.85 -9.19 -1.51
CA GLY A 111 -12.31 -9.11 -1.45
C GLY A 111 -12.98 -10.32 -2.08
N PHE A 112 -12.50 -10.71 -3.26
CA PHE A 112 -12.97 -11.92 -3.96
C PHE A 112 -12.68 -13.19 -3.14
N SER A 113 -11.44 -13.36 -2.69
CA SER A 113 -10.96 -14.52 -1.93
C SER A 113 -11.71 -14.70 -0.61
N SER A 114 -11.92 -13.61 0.13
CA SER A 114 -12.65 -13.66 1.40
C SER A 114 -14.13 -14.00 1.22
N GLY A 115 -14.77 -13.47 0.18
CA GLY A 115 -16.15 -13.81 -0.17
C GLY A 115 -16.31 -15.28 -0.54
N LEU A 116 -15.43 -15.80 -1.40
CA LEU A 116 -15.42 -17.22 -1.78
C LEU A 116 -15.19 -18.12 -0.57
N TRP A 117 -14.20 -17.78 0.27
CA TRP A 117 -13.90 -18.55 1.47
C TRP A 117 -15.11 -18.64 2.41
N VAL A 118 -15.80 -17.51 2.65
CA VAL A 118 -17.04 -17.48 3.44
C VAL A 118 -18.13 -18.35 2.82
N ALA A 119 -18.32 -18.25 1.51
CA ALA A 119 -19.34 -19.01 0.80
C ALA A 119 -19.11 -20.53 0.91
N GLN A 120 -17.86 -20.98 0.78
CA GLN A 120 -17.52 -22.40 0.92
C GLN A 120 -17.62 -22.89 2.36
N GLU A 121 -16.95 -22.19 3.28
CA GLU A 121 -16.74 -22.68 4.65
C GLU A 121 -18.02 -22.59 5.51
N TYR A 122 -18.82 -21.55 5.31
CA TYR A 122 -19.95 -21.25 6.20
C TYR A 122 -21.32 -21.29 5.51
N LEU A 123 -21.38 -21.18 4.18
CA LEU A 123 -22.64 -21.20 3.42
C LEU A 123 -22.81 -22.47 2.57
N GLY A 124 -21.83 -23.38 2.56
CA GLY A 124 -21.92 -24.68 1.88
C GLY A 124 -21.82 -24.59 0.35
N ALA A 125 -21.32 -23.49 -0.20
CA ALA A 125 -21.14 -23.33 -1.64
C ALA A 125 -20.07 -24.31 -2.17
N LYS A 126 -20.37 -25.00 -3.27
CA LYS A 126 -19.40 -25.81 -4.00
C LYS A 126 -18.89 -25.02 -5.19
N LEU A 127 -17.59 -24.74 -5.21
CA LEU A 127 -16.98 -24.03 -6.33
C LEU A 127 -16.71 -24.99 -7.49
N PRO A 128 -16.91 -24.54 -8.75
CA PRO A 128 -16.60 -25.34 -9.93
C PRO A 128 -15.10 -25.54 -10.15
N LEU A 129 -14.27 -24.72 -9.51
CA LEU A 129 -12.82 -24.75 -9.59
C LEU A 129 -12.22 -24.82 -8.17
N GLU A 130 -11.08 -25.47 -8.04
CA GLU A 130 -10.32 -25.47 -6.80
C GLU A 130 -9.82 -24.05 -6.52
N PHE A 131 -10.28 -23.46 -5.42
CA PHE A 131 -9.84 -22.14 -5.01
C PHE A 131 -8.56 -22.25 -4.20
N LYS A 132 -7.47 -21.67 -4.72
CA LYS A 132 -6.18 -21.58 -4.03
C LYS A 132 -5.99 -20.15 -3.54
N ASN A 133 -5.96 -19.97 -2.22
CA ASN A 133 -5.80 -18.64 -1.66
C ASN A 133 -4.39 -18.09 -1.99
N PRO A 134 -4.26 -16.86 -2.50
CA PRO A 134 -2.95 -16.25 -2.76
C PRO A 134 -2.05 -16.21 -1.51
N THR A 135 -2.63 -16.07 -0.31
CA THR A 135 -1.86 -16.11 0.94
C THR A 135 -1.41 -17.52 1.35
N ASP A 136 -1.99 -18.57 0.77
CA ASP A 136 -1.56 -19.95 0.98
C ASP A 136 -0.31 -20.31 0.17
N ILE A 137 0.21 -19.39 -0.65
CA ILE A 137 1.62 -19.36 -1.00
C ILE A 137 2.37 -19.05 0.29
N LYS A 138 2.52 -20.07 1.14
CA LYS A 138 3.35 -20.04 2.34
C LYS A 138 4.64 -19.39 1.90
N GLU A 139 4.89 -18.19 2.43
CA GLU A 139 6.22 -17.60 2.39
C GLU A 139 7.16 -18.73 2.80
N ARG A 140 7.90 -19.27 1.84
CA ARG A 140 9.03 -20.13 2.16
C ARG A 140 9.96 -19.19 2.88
N ARG A 141 9.80 -19.06 4.21
CA ARG A 141 10.73 -18.30 5.03
C ARG A 141 12.08 -18.86 4.65
N PRO A 142 12.98 -18.05 4.05
CA PRO A 142 14.24 -18.58 3.61
C PRO A 142 14.90 -19.20 4.83
N LYS A 143 15.15 -20.52 4.77
CA LYS A 143 15.94 -21.18 5.80
C LYS A 143 17.35 -20.68 5.59
N LEU A 144 17.75 -19.68 6.37
CA LEU A 144 19.08 -19.10 6.29
C LEU A 144 20.10 -20.20 6.60
N GLY A 145 21.00 -20.44 5.65
CA GLY A 145 22.14 -21.31 5.86
C GLY A 145 23.27 -20.58 6.59
N LEU A 146 24.31 -21.33 6.98
CA LEU A 146 25.53 -20.75 7.55
C LEU A 146 26.16 -19.70 6.62
N PHE A 147 26.12 -19.95 5.31
CA PHE A 147 26.63 -19.01 4.31
C PHE A 147 25.85 -17.68 4.31
N ASP A 148 24.54 -17.70 4.50
CA ASP A 148 23.73 -16.47 4.59
C ASP A 148 24.09 -15.67 5.84
N HIS A 149 24.38 -16.35 6.96
CA HIS A 149 24.83 -15.70 8.18
C HIS A 149 26.24 -15.10 8.03
N LEU A 150 27.18 -15.82 7.42
CA LEU A 150 28.52 -15.32 7.13
C LEU A 150 28.50 -14.13 6.17
N LEU A 151 27.70 -14.21 5.10
CA LEU A 151 27.51 -13.12 4.15
C LEU A 151 26.92 -11.88 4.84
N ARG A 152 25.88 -12.04 5.66
CA ARG A 152 25.30 -10.94 6.45
C ARG A 152 26.31 -10.33 7.42
N PHE A 153 27.12 -11.16 8.08
CA PHE A 153 28.19 -10.70 8.96
C PHE A 153 29.23 -9.88 8.21
N PHE A 154 29.66 -10.34 7.03
CA PHE A 154 30.62 -9.63 6.19
C PHE A 154 30.06 -8.31 5.64
N ILE A 155 28.79 -8.30 5.20
CA ILE A 155 28.08 -7.08 4.79
C ILE A 155 28.02 -6.09 5.95
N LEU A 156 27.68 -6.54 7.16
CA LEU A 156 27.68 -5.70 8.36
C LEU A 156 29.07 -5.14 8.67
N LEU A 157 30.12 -5.94 8.51
CA LEU A 157 31.51 -5.52 8.73
C LEU A 157 31.89 -4.42 7.72
N ILE A 158 31.59 -4.59 6.43
CA ILE A 158 31.79 -3.54 5.42
C ILE A 158 30.97 -2.29 5.77
N GLN A 159 29.71 -2.45 6.19
CA GLN A 159 28.84 -1.32 6.50
C GLN A 159 29.34 -0.51 7.71
N VAL A 160 29.89 -1.17 8.73
CA VAL A 160 30.44 -0.51 9.92
C VAL A 160 31.84 0.04 9.68
N PHE A 161 32.74 -0.73 9.07
CA PHE A 161 34.16 -0.36 8.98
C PHE A 161 34.51 0.41 7.71
N VAL A 162 33.78 0.23 6.62
CA VAL A 162 34.04 0.96 5.37
C VAL A 162 33.08 2.13 5.26
N VAL A 163 31.78 1.86 5.26
CA VAL A 163 30.76 2.90 4.98
C VAL A 163 30.68 3.92 6.11
N GLN A 164 30.56 3.52 7.38
CA GLN A 164 30.47 4.51 8.47
C GLN A 164 31.77 5.27 8.71
N ILE A 165 32.94 4.68 8.45
CA ILE A 165 34.23 5.38 8.56
C ILE A 165 34.37 6.41 7.43
N LEU A 166 34.07 6.04 6.18
CA LEU A 166 34.02 6.98 5.05
C LEU A 166 33.00 8.10 5.28
N GLU A 167 31.80 7.79 5.76
CA GLU A 167 30.77 8.80 6.06
C GLU A 167 31.22 9.77 7.17
N ARG A 168 31.95 9.28 8.18
CA ARG A 168 32.56 10.14 9.23
C ARG A 168 33.68 11.01 8.69
N LEU A 169 34.52 10.51 7.78
CA LEU A 169 35.60 11.25 7.14
C LEU A 169 35.09 12.32 6.16
N VAL A 170 34.02 12.02 5.42
CA VAL A 170 33.39 12.92 4.43
C VAL A 170 32.38 13.89 5.09
N GLY A 171 32.16 13.79 6.41
CA GLY A 171 31.29 14.68 7.16
C GLY A 171 29.79 14.49 6.89
N SER A 172 29.40 13.44 6.16
CA SER A 172 28.00 13.16 5.84
C SER A 172 27.36 12.33 6.95
N ARG A 173 26.75 13.00 7.94
CA ARG A 173 25.96 12.30 8.97
C ARG A 173 24.64 11.82 8.36
N ARG A 174 24.56 10.55 7.96
CA ARG A 174 23.26 9.88 7.86
C ARG A 174 22.78 9.49 9.27
N PRO A 175 21.50 9.68 9.60
CA PRO A 175 20.96 9.22 10.87
C PRO A 175 21.12 7.69 10.96
N ILE A 176 21.74 7.22 12.05
CA ILE A 176 21.91 5.81 12.37
C ILE A 176 20.53 5.13 12.26
N PRO A 177 20.36 4.06 11.46
CA PRO A 177 19.15 3.28 11.50
C PRO A 177 19.05 2.68 12.90
N LYS A 178 18.06 3.11 13.68
CA LYS A 178 17.75 2.48 14.96
C LYS A 178 17.51 0.99 14.68
N PRO A 179 18.07 0.06 15.48
CA PRO A 179 17.62 -1.32 15.43
C PRO A 179 16.10 -1.32 15.60
N ALA A 180 15.40 -2.12 14.80
CA ALA A 180 13.97 -2.30 14.87
C ALA A 180 13.61 -3.01 16.20
N ASN A 181 13.75 -2.28 17.30
CA ASN A 181 13.22 -2.68 18.59
C ASN A 181 11.70 -2.46 18.52
N GLY A 182 10.98 -3.51 18.92
CA GLY A 182 9.53 -3.63 18.83
C GLY A 182 8.78 -2.35 19.18
N PHE A 183 7.71 -2.14 18.41
CA PHE A 183 6.73 -1.08 18.54
C PHE A 183 6.46 -0.70 19.99
N ALA A 184 7.03 0.42 20.43
CA ALA A 184 6.63 1.09 21.64
C ALA A 184 5.21 1.65 21.43
N ASN A 185 4.27 1.16 22.22
CA ASN A 185 2.92 1.69 22.39
C ASN A 185 2.96 3.21 22.53
N SER A 186 2.33 3.93 21.61
CA SER A 186 1.75 5.24 21.90
C SER A 186 0.27 5.16 21.58
N GLY A 187 -0.52 5.10 22.65
CA GLY A 187 -1.97 5.07 22.57
C GLY A 187 -2.49 6.36 21.94
N LYS A 188 -3.09 6.24 20.77
CA LYS A 188 -4.24 7.05 20.35
C LYS A 188 -5.12 6.18 19.48
N LEU A 189 -6.14 5.61 20.12
CA LEU A 189 -7.26 4.93 19.49
C LEU A 189 -7.99 5.94 18.61
N ASN A 190 -7.77 5.85 17.29
CA ASN A 190 -8.74 6.35 16.32
C ASN A 190 -9.33 5.14 15.62
N GLY A 191 -10.30 4.52 16.29
CA GLY A 191 -11.17 3.53 15.67
C GLY A 191 -12.04 4.23 14.62
N LYS A 192 -11.76 3.94 13.35
CA LYS A 192 -12.76 3.96 12.29
C LYS A 192 -12.50 2.75 11.40
N ALA A 193 -12.99 1.61 11.87
CA ALA A 193 -13.33 0.48 11.03
C ALA A 193 -14.86 0.51 10.90
N ALA A 194 -15.33 1.05 9.77
CA ALA A 194 -16.64 0.85 9.17
C ALA A 194 -16.57 1.44 7.76
#